data_AF-A0A4Q1A9B6-F1
#
_entry.id   AF-A0A4Q1A9B6-F1
#
_cell.length_a   1.000
_cell.length_b   1.000
_cell.length_c   1.000
_cell.angle_alpha   90.00
_cell.angle_beta   90.00
_cell.angle_gamma   90.00
#
_symmetry.space_group_name_H-M   'P 1'
#
loop_
_entity.id
_entity.type
_entity.pdbx_description
1 polymer ?
#
loop_
_entity_poly.entity_id
_entity_poly.type
_entity_poly.pdbx_seq_one_letter_code
_entity_poly.pdbx_strand_id
1 'polypeptide(L)'
;MNRINPIYILIILFLLLFLSFIYLGTEKSKLKDIQSNFAHEILTAKDFRILKSNHQDKSNLLSKIKGLKSNTPFRKENIQIINEGKYIKALIKSNNKEVLNKFLNQILQDRFLIKKLTITSNMISFEMEK
;
A
#
# COMPACT_ATOMS: atom_id res chain seq x y z
N MET A 1 -7.46 -69.37 -34.82
CA MET A 1 -7.67 -67.92 -34.64
C MET A 1 -8.50 -67.72 -33.37
N ASN A 2 -7.91 -67.21 -32.30
CA ASN A 2 -8.60 -67.05 -31.01
C ASN A 2 -9.69 -65.99 -31.13
N ARG A 3 -10.94 -66.40 -30.94
CA ARG A 3 -12.08 -65.49 -30.83
C ARG A 3 -12.03 -64.84 -29.45
N ILE A 4 -11.67 -63.56 -29.40
CA ILE A 4 -11.72 -62.78 -28.17
C ILE A 4 -13.19 -62.69 -27.74
N ASN A 5 -13.47 -63.05 -26.49
CA ASN A 5 -14.83 -62.99 -25.97
C ASN A 5 -15.22 -61.51 -25.77
N PRO A 6 -16.33 -61.05 -26.38
CA PRO A 6 -16.74 -59.64 -26.36
C PRO A 6 -16.96 -59.05 -24.96
N ILE A 7 -17.19 -59.89 -23.95
CA ILE A 7 -17.32 -59.47 -22.55
C ILE A 7 -16.01 -58.85 -22.03
N TYR A 8 -14.84 -59.37 -22.44
CA TYR A 8 -13.56 -58.82 -22.00
C TYR A 8 -13.32 -57.40 -22.56
N ILE A 9 -13.78 -57.15 -23.78
CA ILE A 9 -13.69 -55.81 -24.41
C ILE A 9 -14.53 -54.80 -23.63
N LEU A 10 -15.72 -55.22 -23.19
CA LEU A 10 -16.64 -54.40 -22.40
C LEU A 10 -16.08 -54.06 -21.02
N ILE A 11 -15.46 -55.04 -20.35
CA ILE A 11 -14.81 -54.84 -19.05
C ILE A 11 -13.64 -53.86 -19.17
N ILE A 12 -12.80 -54.01 -20.21
CA ILE A 12 -11.66 -53.11 -20.45
C ILE A 12 -12.14 -51.69 -20.74
N LEU A 13 -13.20 -51.54 -21.54
CA LEU A 13 -13.79 -50.23 -21.83
C LEU A 13 -14.32 -49.55 -20.56
N PHE A 14 -14.99 -50.32 -19.70
CA PHE A 14 -15.51 -49.81 -18.44
C PHE A 14 -14.38 -49.41 -17.48
N LEU A 15 -13.31 -50.21 -17.41
CA LEU A 15 -12.13 -49.90 -16.60
C LEU A 15 -11.45 -48.60 -17.07
N LEU A 16 -11.29 -48.44 -18.39
CA LEU A 16 -10.73 -47.22 -19.00
C LEU A 16 -11.58 -45.98 -18.68
N LEU A 17 -12.90 -46.09 -18.79
CA LEU A 17 -13.82 -45.01 -18.42
C LEU A 17 -13.68 -44.66 -16.94
N PHE A 18 -13.63 -45.66 -16.06
CA PHE A 18 -13.52 -45.45 -14.63
C PHE A 18 -12.21 -44.75 -14.24
N LEU A 19 -11.08 -45.18 -14.82
CA LEU A 19 -9.79 -44.50 -14.64
C LEU A 19 -9.83 -43.05 -15.13
N SER A 20 -10.48 -42.80 -16.28
CA SER A 20 -10.62 -41.45 -16.83
C SER A 20 -11.39 -40.53 -15.88
N PHE A 21 -12.50 -41.01 -15.29
CA PHE A 21 -13.27 -40.24 -14.32
C PHE A 21 -12.48 -39.94 -13.03
N ILE A 22 -11.71 -40.90 -12.52
CA ILE A 22 -10.84 -40.69 -11.34
C ILE A 22 -9.80 -39.62 -11.65
N TYR A 23 -9.09 -39.75 -12.78
CA TYR A 23 -8.05 -38.81 -13.16
C TYR A 23 -8.61 -37.39 -13.33
N LEU A 24 -9.74 -37.25 -14.01
CA LEU A 24 -10.40 -35.95 -14.19
C LEU A 24 -10.83 -35.32 -12.86
N GLY A 25 -11.29 -36.12 -11.89
CA GLY A 25 -11.60 -35.66 -10.54
C GLY A 25 -10.38 -35.09 -9.81
N THR A 26 -9.24 -35.78 -9.91
CA THR A 26 -7.99 -35.33 -9.26
C THR A 26 -7.46 -34.01 -9.84
N GLU A 27 -7.46 -33.87 -11.16
CA GLU A 27 -7.01 -32.63 -11.82
C GLU A 27 -7.93 -31.45 -11.52
N LYS A 28 -9.24 -31.68 -11.42
CA LYS A 28 -10.20 -30.65 -11.01
C LYS A 28 -9.98 -30.17 -9.57
N SER A 29 -9.58 -31.07 -8.67
CA SER A 29 -9.22 -30.69 -7.29
C SER A 29 -7.96 -29.84 -7.26
N LYS A 30 -6.89 -30.26 -7.97
CA LYS A 30 -5.64 -29.50 -8.06
C LYS A 30 -5.86 -28.10 -8.63
N LEU A 31 -6.71 -27.96 -9.65
CA LEU A 31 -7.06 -26.67 -10.23
C LEU A 31 -7.73 -25.74 -9.21
N LYS A 32 -8.62 -26.26 -8.36
CA LYS A 32 -9.24 -25.46 -7.28
C LYS A 32 -8.21 -25.00 -6.26
N ASP A 33 -7.28 -25.87 -5.88
CA ASP A 33 -6.23 -25.54 -4.92
C ASP A 33 -5.29 -24.46 -5.46
N ILE A 34 -4.87 -24.58 -6.73
CA ILE A 34 -4.06 -23.57 -7.41
C ILE A 34 -4.81 -22.23 -7.50
N GLN A 35 -6.11 -22.25 -7.83
CA GLN A 35 -6.91 -21.03 -7.92
C GLN A 35 -7.05 -20.34 -6.55
N SER A 36 -7.22 -21.11 -5.48
CA SER A 36 -7.24 -20.59 -4.11
C SER A 36 -5.90 -19.96 -3.72
N ASN A 37 -4.79 -20.64 -4.01
CA ASN A 37 -3.44 -20.14 -3.70
C ASN A 37 -3.14 -18.85 -4.47
N PHE A 38 -3.52 -18.80 -5.76
CA PHE A 38 -3.35 -17.59 -6.59
C PHE A 38 -4.14 -16.39 -6.05
N ALA A 39 -5.38 -16.61 -5.59
CA ALA A 39 -6.17 -15.56 -4.97
C ALA A 39 -5.50 -15.02 -3.69
N HIS A 40 -4.91 -15.91 -2.89
CA HIS A 40 -4.18 -15.52 -1.69
C HIS A 40 -2.90 -14.74 -2.01
N GLU A 41 -2.14 -15.16 -3.04
CA GLU A 41 -0.95 -14.45 -3.49
C GLU A 41 -1.27 -13.04 -4.01
N ILE A 42 -2.38 -12.87 -4.73
CA ILE A 42 -2.83 -11.55 -5.19
C ILE A 42 -3.12 -10.63 -4.01
N LEU A 43 -3.79 -11.12 -2.96
CA LEU A 43 -4.07 -10.33 -1.77
C LEU A 43 -2.78 -9.91 -1.07
N THR A 44 -1.85 -10.85 -0.87
CA THR A 44 -0.54 -10.56 -0.28
C THR A 44 0.25 -9.53 -1.10
N ALA A 45 0.24 -9.65 -2.43
CA ALA A 45 0.91 -8.71 -3.33
C ALA A 45 0.28 -7.31 -3.27
N LYS A 46 -1.05 -7.22 -3.16
CA LYS A 46 -1.78 -5.96 -2.99
C LYS A 46 -1.42 -5.29 -1.67
N ASP A 47 -1.40 -6.05 -0.58
CA ASP A 47 -1.05 -5.54 0.76
C ASP A 47 0.40 -5.07 0.81
N PHE A 48 1.33 -5.84 0.21
CA PHE A 48 2.72 -5.42 0.07
C PHE A 48 2.85 -4.12 -0.73
N ARG A 49 2.09 -3.98 -1.83
CA ARG A 49 2.11 -2.74 -2.64
C ARG A 49 1.65 -1.52 -1.84
N ILE A 50 0.61 -1.67 -1.02
CA ILE A 50 0.09 -0.60 -0.15
C ILE A 50 1.12 -0.26 0.95
N LEU A 51 1.73 -1.27 1.57
CA LEU A 51 2.77 -1.05 2.58
C LEU A 51 4.00 -0.35 1.97
N LYS A 52 4.41 -0.74 0.77
CA LYS A 52 5.52 -0.14 0.05
C LYS A 52 5.23 1.32 -0.33
N SER A 53 4.04 1.63 -0.83
CA SER A 53 3.66 3.02 -1.13
C SER A 53 3.66 3.87 0.13
N ASN A 54 3.06 3.38 1.21
CA ASN A 54 3.03 4.09 2.50
C ASN A 54 4.44 4.30 3.05
N HIS A 55 5.36 3.35 2.86
CA HIS A 55 6.74 3.50 3.33
C HIS A 55 7.54 4.50 2.47
N GLN A 56 7.36 4.50 1.14
CA GLN A 56 7.91 5.52 0.25
C GLN A 56 7.37 6.92 0.57
N ASP A 57 6.10 7.03 0.97
CA ASP A 57 5.51 8.29 1.40
C ASP A 57 6.22 8.86 2.62
N LYS A 58 6.74 8.05 3.57
CA LYS A 58 7.49 8.58 4.73
C LYS A 58 8.76 9.33 4.33
N SER A 59 9.51 8.79 3.36
CA SER A 59 10.72 9.45 2.84
C SER A 59 10.36 10.74 2.10
N ASN A 60 9.30 10.69 1.29
CA ASN A 60 8.77 11.85 0.57
C ASN A 60 8.19 12.92 1.51
N LEU A 61 7.59 12.53 2.63
CA LEU A 61 6.99 13.45 3.59
C LEU A 61 8.08 14.25 4.32
N LEU A 62 9.16 13.57 4.74
CA LEU A 62 10.31 14.25 5.33
C LEU A 62 11.02 15.18 4.34
N SER A 63 11.14 14.78 3.06
CA SER A 63 11.75 15.61 2.02
C SER A 63 10.87 16.82 1.67
N LYS A 64 9.54 16.65 1.59
CA LYS A 64 8.58 17.75 1.42
C LYS A 64 8.65 18.76 2.56
N ILE A 65 8.69 18.30 3.82
CA ILE A 65 8.76 19.17 4.99
C ILE A 65 10.10 19.91 5.06
N LYS A 66 11.22 19.22 4.78
CA LYS A 66 12.51 19.89 4.63
C LYS A 66 12.49 20.90 3.48
N GLY A 67 11.76 20.60 2.41
CA GLY A 67 11.48 21.47 1.26
C GLY A 67 10.83 22.80 1.65
N LEU A 68 9.97 22.81 2.69
CA LEU A 68 9.35 24.05 3.20
C LEU A 68 10.40 25.06 3.69
N LYS A 69 11.55 24.61 4.21
CA LYS A 69 12.63 25.51 4.65
C LYS A 69 13.40 26.12 3.47
N SER A 70 13.48 25.41 2.35
CA SER A 70 14.14 25.86 1.13
C SER A 70 13.26 26.72 0.24
N ASN A 71 11.94 26.74 0.47
CA ASN A 71 11.01 27.55 -0.31
C ASN A 71 11.28 29.04 -0.12
N THR A 72 11.39 29.76 -1.24
CA THR A 72 11.65 31.21 -1.34
C THR A 72 10.82 32.07 -0.36
N PRO A 73 9.49 31.85 -0.19
CA PRO A 73 8.68 32.66 0.73
C PRO A 73 9.02 32.46 2.22
N PHE A 74 9.70 31.37 2.60
CA PHE A 74 10.01 31.04 3.99
C PHE A 74 11.50 31.06 4.33
N ARG A 75 12.36 31.36 3.34
CA ARG A 75 13.83 31.33 3.47
C ARG A 75 14.38 32.29 4.54
N LYS A 76 13.65 33.37 4.85
CA LYS A 76 13.99 34.35 5.88
C LYS A 76 13.38 34.05 7.25
N GLU A 77 12.49 33.06 7.34
CA GLU A 77 11.76 32.72 8.56
C GLU A 77 12.39 31.54 9.30
N ASN A 78 12.25 31.51 10.62
CA ASN A 78 12.80 30.44 11.44
C ASN A 78 11.83 29.26 11.47
N ILE A 79 11.97 28.35 10.50
CA ILE A 79 11.26 27.07 10.49
C ILE A 79 12.06 26.04 11.29
N GLN A 80 11.47 25.58 12.39
CA GLN A 80 11.99 24.46 13.19
C GLN A 80 11.24 23.18 12.82
N ILE A 81 11.97 22.14 12.45
CA ILE A 81 11.43 20.81 12.16
C ILE A 81 12.04 19.85 13.18
N ILE A 82 11.20 19.28 14.04
CA ILE A 82 11.58 18.34 15.08
C ILE A 82 11.03 16.97 14.68
N ASN A 83 11.90 15.98 14.61
CA ASN A 83 11.57 14.61 14.25
C ASN A 83 11.56 13.73 15.50
N GLU A 84 10.39 13.55 16.11
CA GLU A 84 10.21 12.74 17.32
C GLU A 84 9.67 11.37 16.95
N GLY A 85 10.52 10.49 16.36
CA GLY A 85 10.26 9.05 16.23
C GLY A 85 8.95 8.66 15.52
N LYS A 86 7.82 8.76 16.22
CA LYS A 86 6.44 8.54 15.76
C LYS A 86 5.79 9.76 15.09
N TYR A 87 6.29 10.97 15.33
CA TYR A 87 5.67 12.22 14.84
C TYR A 87 6.72 13.15 14.23
N ILE A 88 6.30 13.99 13.30
CA ILE A 88 7.10 15.11 12.80
C ILE A 88 6.38 16.39 13.17
N LYS A 89 7.06 17.25 13.92
CA LYS A 89 6.58 18.57 14.31
C LYS A 89 7.28 19.62 13.48
N ALA A 90 6.52 20.49 12.84
CA ALA A 90 7.05 21.63 12.11
C ALA A 90 6.42 22.91 12.66
N LEU A 91 7.27 23.90 12.89
CA LEU A 91 6.95 25.14 13.57
C LEU A 91 7.55 26.30 12.79
N ILE A 92 6.73 27.27 12.44
CA ILE A 92 7.16 28.54 11.86
C ILE A 92 6.82 29.67 12.83
N LYS A 93 7.78 30.56 13.06
CA LYS A 93 7.56 31.85 13.75
C LYS A 93 7.83 32.95 12.74
N SER A 94 6.86 33.84 12.56
CA SER A 94 7.00 35.01 11.69
C SER A 94 6.14 36.14 12.23
N ASN A 95 6.64 37.37 12.10
CA ASN A 95 5.86 38.58 12.36
C ASN A 95 5.02 39.00 11.14
N ASN A 96 5.23 38.37 9.98
CA ASN A 96 4.50 38.67 8.75
C ASN A 96 3.32 37.71 8.57
N LYS A 97 2.09 38.25 8.68
CA LYS A 97 0.84 37.50 8.53
C LYS A 97 0.68 36.86 7.15
N GLU A 98 1.21 37.48 6.09
CA GLU A 98 1.12 36.89 4.74
C GLU A 98 1.94 35.61 4.62
N VAL A 99 3.08 35.55 5.29
CA VAL A 99 3.96 34.38 5.28
C VAL A 99 3.32 33.24 6.07
N LEU A 100 2.69 33.55 7.20
CA LEU A 100 1.91 32.58 7.98
C LEU A 100 0.74 32.01 7.17
N ASN A 101 0.00 32.85 6.44
CA ASN A 101 -1.11 32.40 5.58
C ASN A 101 -0.62 31.52 4.42
N LYS A 102 0.47 31.88 3.75
CA LYS A 102 1.08 31.05 2.70
C LYS A 102 1.53 29.69 3.25
N PHE A 103 2.11 29.67 4.44
CA PHE A 103 2.54 28.44 5.10
C PHE A 103 1.35 27.53 5.42
N LEU A 104 0.27 28.09 5.99
CA LEU A 104 -0.95 27.35 6.29
C LEU A 104 -1.58 26.76 5.01
N ASN A 105 -1.72 27.57 3.95
CA ASN A 105 -2.28 27.11 2.68
C ASN A 105 -1.45 25.97 2.08
N GLN A 106 -0.12 26.06 2.15
CA GLN A 106 0.75 25.02 1.62
C GLN A 106 0.61 23.71 2.40
N ILE A 107 0.52 23.76 3.73
CA ILE A 107 0.28 22.59 4.58
C ILE A 107 -1.06 21.92 4.25
N LEU A 108 -2.12 22.71 4.08
CA LEU A 108 -3.45 22.21 3.76
C LEU A 108 -3.51 21.61 2.35
N GLN A 109 -2.78 22.18 1.40
CA GLN A 109 -2.75 21.72 0.01
C GLN A 109 -1.97 20.41 -0.16
N ASP A 110 -0.88 20.23 0.60
CA ASP A 110 -0.03 19.03 0.52
C ASP A 110 -0.67 17.75 1.12
N ARG A 111 -1.92 17.83 1.61
CA ARG A 111 -2.70 16.72 2.18
C ARG A 111 -1.95 15.93 3.27
N PHE A 112 -1.22 16.63 4.13
CA PHE A 112 -0.60 15.98 5.28
C PHE A 112 -1.67 15.42 6.24
N LEU A 113 -1.41 14.24 6.82
CA LEU A 113 -2.19 13.71 7.94
C LEU A 113 -1.82 14.47 9.22
N ILE A 114 -2.49 15.60 9.44
CA ILE A 114 -2.23 16.50 10.57
C ILE A 114 -2.92 15.93 11.81
N LYS A 115 -2.13 15.56 12.81
CA LYS A 115 -2.61 15.08 14.11
C LYS A 115 -2.98 16.24 15.04
N LYS A 116 -2.19 17.33 14.99
CA LYS A 116 -2.42 18.53 15.79
C LYS A 116 -1.99 19.76 15.01
N LEU A 117 -2.84 20.78 14.97
CA LEU A 117 -2.54 22.09 14.40
C LEU A 117 -2.75 23.15 15.49
N THR A 118 -1.77 24.02 15.68
CA THR A 118 -1.84 25.14 16.63
C THR A 118 -1.45 26.41 15.91
N ILE A 119 -2.37 27.37 15.93
CA ILE A 119 -2.22 28.67 15.26
C ILE A 119 -2.30 29.73 16.35
N THR A 120 -1.28 30.58 16.40
CA THR A 120 -1.25 31.80 17.22
C THR A 120 -0.89 32.98 16.32
N SER A 121 -1.02 34.21 16.84
CA SER A 121 -0.85 35.44 16.04
C SER A 121 0.49 35.53 15.30
N ASN A 122 1.54 34.93 15.86
CA ASN A 122 2.92 35.04 15.35
C ASN A 122 3.56 33.66 15.09
N MET A 123 2.80 32.57 15.19
CA MET A 123 3.34 31.23 15.08
C MET A 123 2.29 30.22 14.62
N ILE A 124 2.69 29.35 13.69
CA ILE A 124 1.94 28.15 13.30
C ILE A 124 2.81 26.94 13.62
N SER A 125 2.26 25.96 14.33
CA SER A 125 2.87 24.65 14.48
C SER A 125 1.91 23.55 14.12
N PHE A 126 2.42 22.53 13.45
CA PHE A 126 1.67 21.33 13.13
C PHE A 126 2.47 20.08 13.45
N GLU A 127 1.76 19.06 13.90
CA GLU A 127 2.28 17.74 14.20
C GLU A 127 1.61 16.75 13.24
N MET A 128 2.44 15.94 12.58
CA MET A 128 2.01 14.88 11.68
C MET A 128 2.42 13.52 12.23
N GLU A 129 1.60 12.51 11.98
CA GLU A 129 1.95 11.13 12.25
C GLU A 129 2.83 10.57 11.13
N LYS A 130 3.86 9.80 11.48
CA LYS A 130 4.79 9.20 10.51
C LYS A 130 4.26 7.96 9.82
#